data_AF-A0A934ELZ1-F1
#
_entry.id   AF-A0A934ELZ1-F1
#
_cell.length_a   1.000
_cell.length_b   1.000
_cell.length_c   1.000
_cell.angle_alpha   90.00
_cell.angle_beta   90.00
_cell.angle_gamma   90.00
#
_symmetry.space_group_name_H-M   'P 1'
#
loop_
_entity.id
_entity.type
_entity.pdbx_description
1 polymer ?
#
loop_
_entity_poly.entity_id
_entity_poly.type
_entity_poly.pdbx_seq_one_letter_code
_entity_poly.pdbx_strand_id
1 'polypeptide(L)'
;MRSPQPAQERIGWRGDFYTSSDVHPILGHALATQAEQMYRLLGQPHPFTIVEMGPGKGLLAKHILTTCEHRYRSFFQHLRYVLIDRSPAMREVQRRNLAPWLDRAALLTWADDLPNVAPHSLTGLFFSNELVDSFPVHRVQATTEGIKELWVDYRDGRFLECLRPPSCDALA
;
A
#
# COMPACT_ATOMS: atom_id res chain seq x y z
N MET A 1 36.90 -28.29 8.32
CA MET A 1 35.64 -27.89 7.69
C MET A 1 34.94 -26.92 8.62
N ARG A 2 34.73 -25.66 8.20
CA ARG A 2 33.96 -24.67 8.99
C ARG A 2 32.52 -24.69 8.50
N SER A 3 31.57 -24.84 9.42
CA SER A 3 30.13 -24.80 9.15
C SER A 3 29.72 -23.44 8.58
N PRO A 4 28.76 -23.36 7.65
CA PRO A 4 28.26 -22.08 7.17
C PRO A 4 27.42 -21.41 8.27
N GLN A 5 27.79 -20.18 8.64
CA GLN A 5 26.95 -19.32 9.47
C GLN A 5 25.69 -18.92 8.69
N PRO A 6 24.51 -18.77 9.35
CA PRO A 6 23.32 -18.25 8.70
C PRO A 6 23.61 -16.85 8.16
N ALA A 7 23.22 -16.62 6.91
CA ALA A 7 23.40 -15.34 6.23
C ALA A 7 22.66 -14.25 7.01
N GLN A 8 23.43 -13.43 7.72
CA GLN A 8 22.95 -12.20 8.31
C GLN A 8 22.51 -11.31 7.15
N GLU A 9 21.20 -11.02 7.08
CA GLU A 9 20.62 -10.16 6.04
C GLU A 9 21.37 -8.82 6.03
N ARG A 10 22.16 -8.62 4.97
CA ARG A 10 22.95 -7.42 4.75
C ARG A 10 22.06 -6.37 4.08
N ILE A 11 21.74 -5.36 4.86
CA ILE A 11 20.92 -4.20 4.52
C ILE A 11 21.58 -3.39 3.39
N GLY A 12 20.79 -2.95 2.40
CA GLY A 12 21.17 -1.92 1.42
C GLY A 12 21.04 -2.31 -0.06
N TRP A 13 20.57 -1.34 -0.88
CA TRP A 13 20.49 -1.23 -2.35
C TRP A 13 19.97 -2.42 -3.19
N ARG A 14 19.81 -3.62 -2.64
CA ARG A 14 19.53 -4.84 -3.40
C ARG A 14 18.28 -5.62 -3.00
N GLY A 15 17.34 -5.08 -2.19
CA GLY A 15 16.16 -5.90 -1.93
C GLY A 15 14.96 -5.37 -1.17
N ASP A 16 14.98 -4.22 -0.49
CA ASP A 16 13.79 -3.79 0.25
C ASP A 16 13.72 -2.26 0.34
N PHE A 17 12.62 -1.70 -0.17
CA PHE A 17 12.26 -0.31 0.02
C PHE A 17 11.90 -0.09 1.50
N TYR A 18 12.51 0.91 2.11
CA TYR A 18 12.21 1.35 3.48
C TYR A 18 11.07 2.36 3.38
N THR A 19 9.89 2.02 3.89
CA THR A 19 8.74 2.94 3.93
C THR A 19 8.64 3.58 5.31
N SER A 20 7.85 4.66 5.45
CA SER A 20 7.58 5.30 6.75
C SER A 20 7.09 4.30 7.83
N SER A 21 6.47 3.20 7.41
CA SER A 21 5.96 2.13 8.26
C SER A 21 7.05 1.19 8.80
N ASP A 22 8.21 1.13 8.15
CA ASP A 22 9.40 0.41 8.61
C ASP A 22 10.19 1.21 9.66
N VAL A 23 10.03 2.54 9.70
CA VAL A 23 10.82 3.45 10.55
C VAL A 23 10.27 3.53 11.98
N HIS A 24 8.96 3.74 12.15
CA HIS A 24 8.37 3.92 13.48
C HIS A 24 6.85 3.65 13.51
N PRO A 25 6.29 3.04 14.58
CA PRO A 25 4.84 2.78 14.71
C PRO A 25 3.93 4.01 14.76
N ILE A 26 4.48 5.23 14.75
CA ILE A 26 3.72 6.46 15.04
C ILE A 26 2.68 6.77 13.97
N LEU A 27 2.98 6.45 12.70
CA LEU A 27 2.02 6.61 11.62
C LEU A 27 0.81 5.70 11.82
N GLY A 28 1.04 4.43 12.19
CA GLY A 28 -0.05 3.51 12.49
C GLY A 28 -0.89 3.96 13.69
N HIS A 29 -0.26 4.53 14.73
CA HIS A 29 -0.98 5.08 15.87
C HIS A 29 -1.86 6.28 15.49
N ALA A 30 -1.34 7.17 14.63
CA ALA A 30 -2.06 8.34 14.15
C ALA A 30 -3.26 7.92 13.29
N LEU A 31 -3.07 6.99 12.35
CA LEU A 31 -4.14 6.46 11.50
C LEU A 31 -5.20 5.70 12.30
N ALA A 32 -4.80 4.90 13.30
CA ALA A 32 -5.75 4.24 14.19
C ALA A 32 -6.62 5.24 14.97
N THR A 33 -6.02 6.34 15.44
CA THR A 33 -6.74 7.42 16.14
C THR A 33 -7.70 8.15 15.21
N GLN A 34 -7.27 8.45 13.98
CA GLN A 34 -8.13 9.06 12.96
C GLN A 34 -9.30 8.14 12.57
N ALA A 35 -9.03 6.83 12.42
CA ALA A 35 -10.06 5.85 12.07
C ALA A 35 -11.11 5.72 13.19
N GLU A 36 -10.70 5.71 14.47
CA GLU A 36 -11.63 5.70 15.59
C GLU A 36 -12.49 6.96 15.65
N GLN A 37 -11.89 8.14 15.40
CA GLN A 37 -12.63 9.39 15.32
C GLN A 37 -13.69 9.35 14.22
N MET A 38 -13.32 8.88 13.02
CA MET A 38 -14.24 8.71 11.90
C MET A 38 -15.37 7.74 12.24
N TYR A 39 -15.05 6.62 12.87
CA TYR A 39 -16.03 5.62 13.32
C TYR A 39 -17.08 6.26 14.24
N ARG A 40 -16.66 7.09 15.21
CA ARG A 40 -17.60 7.80 16.08
C ARG A 40 -18.46 8.82 15.33
N LEU A 41 -17.86 9.60 14.43
CA LEU A 41 -18.58 10.63 13.66
C LEU A 41 -19.61 10.02 12.70
N LEU A 42 -19.33 8.82 12.20
CA LEU A 42 -20.24 8.06 11.33
C LEU A 42 -21.33 7.29 12.11
N GLY A 43 -21.46 7.50 13.42
CA GLY A 43 -22.50 6.85 14.23
C GLY A 43 -22.18 5.38 14.54
N GLN A 44 -20.90 5.03 14.67
CA GLN A 44 -20.43 3.71 15.08
C GLN A 44 -20.87 2.57 14.15
N PRO A 45 -20.58 2.65 12.83
CA PRO A 45 -21.01 1.63 11.88
C PRO A 45 -20.40 0.27 12.17
N HIS A 46 -21.16 -0.79 11.87
CA HIS A 46 -20.71 -2.18 11.98
C HIS A 46 -21.05 -2.95 10.68
N PRO A 47 -20.04 -3.32 9.86
CA PRO A 47 -18.62 -3.08 10.07
C PRO A 47 -18.19 -1.64 9.75
N PHE A 48 -17.14 -1.17 10.42
CA PHE A 48 -16.30 -0.08 9.93
C PHE A 48 -15.14 -0.69 9.14
N THR A 49 -15.03 -0.37 7.86
CA THR A 49 -14.03 -0.99 6.98
C THR A 49 -12.83 -0.07 6.79
N ILE A 50 -11.64 -0.54 7.15
CA ILE A 50 -10.36 0.04 6.72
C ILE A 50 -9.89 -0.70 5.47
N VAL A 51 -9.60 0.04 4.41
CA VAL A 51 -9.01 -0.50 3.18
C VAL A 51 -7.65 0.13 2.98
N GLU A 52 -6.64 -0.72 2.86
CA GLU A 52 -5.27 -0.34 2.54
C GLU A 52 -4.89 -0.89 1.17
N MET A 53 -4.67 0.02 0.22
CA MET A 53 -4.23 -0.33 -1.13
C MET A 53 -2.71 -0.23 -1.22
N GLY A 54 -2.05 -1.32 -1.62
CA GLY A 54 -0.59 -1.41 -1.63
C GLY A 54 0.01 -1.47 -0.21
N PRO A 55 -0.37 -2.44 0.63
CA PRO A 55 0.08 -2.52 2.02
C PRO A 55 1.55 -2.92 2.20
N GLY A 56 2.27 -3.23 1.12
CA GLY A 56 3.66 -3.69 1.15
C GLY A 56 3.82 -4.91 2.04
N LYS A 57 4.66 -4.79 3.09
CA LYS A 57 4.90 -5.88 4.05
C LYS A 57 3.77 -6.06 5.10
N GLY A 58 2.74 -5.20 5.10
CA GLY A 58 1.64 -5.23 6.08
C GLY A 58 2.01 -4.67 7.46
N LEU A 59 3.13 -3.95 7.58
CA LEU A 59 3.57 -3.37 8.86
C LEU A 59 2.68 -2.23 9.32
N LEU A 60 2.17 -1.41 8.40
CA LEU A 60 1.24 -0.33 8.74
C LEU A 60 -0.07 -0.90 9.30
N ALA A 61 -0.65 -1.87 8.60
CA ALA A 61 -1.79 -2.66 9.08
C ALA A 61 -1.54 -3.24 10.48
N LYS A 62 -0.36 -3.84 10.71
CA LYS A 62 0.03 -4.37 12.02
C LYS A 62 -0.02 -3.30 13.10
N HIS A 63 0.60 -2.13 12.87
CA HIS A 63 0.60 -1.03 13.84
C HIS A 63 -0.80 -0.48 14.11
N ILE A 64 -1.65 -0.36 13.08
CA ILE A 64 -3.03 0.09 13.22
C ILE A 64 -3.83 -0.92 14.06
N LEU A 65 -3.79 -2.21 13.70
CA LEU A 65 -4.52 -3.27 14.40
C LEU A 65 -4.09 -3.41 15.86
N THR A 66 -2.78 -3.38 16.13
CA THR A 66 -2.25 -3.37 17.50
C THR A 66 -2.80 -2.18 18.30
N THR A 67 -2.79 -0.99 17.72
CA THR A 67 -3.30 0.22 18.41
C THR A 67 -4.80 0.11 18.69
N CYS A 68 -5.58 -0.30 17.70
CA CYS A 68 -7.03 -0.47 17.85
C CYS A 68 -7.36 -1.50 18.93
N GLU A 69 -6.70 -2.66 18.92
CA GLU A 69 -6.94 -3.73 19.90
C GLU A 69 -6.63 -3.29 21.34
N HIS A 70 -5.53 -2.56 21.55
CA HIS A 70 -5.13 -2.15 22.90
C HIS A 70 -5.86 -0.92 23.42
N ARG A 71 -6.11 0.08 22.56
CA ARG A 71 -6.58 1.41 22.98
C ARG A 71 -8.05 1.67 22.66
N TYR A 72 -8.59 1.01 21.63
CA TYR A 72 -9.94 1.28 21.10
C TYR A 72 -10.77 0.00 20.97
N ARG A 73 -10.88 -0.79 22.06
CA ARG A 73 -11.50 -2.13 22.04
C ARG A 73 -12.90 -2.19 21.41
N SER A 74 -13.77 -1.22 21.70
CA SER A 74 -15.12 -1.17 21.12
C SER A 74 -15.09 -0.91 19.60
N PHE A 75 -14.20 -0.03 19.13
CA PHE A 75 -13.99 0.19 17.70
C PHE A 75 -13.40 -1.07 17.03
N PHE A 76 -12.41 -1.70 17.67
CA PHE A 76 -11.75 -2.90 17.15
C PHE A 76 -12.72 -4.07 16.94
N GLN A 77 -13.74 -4.22 17.78
CA GLN A 77 -14.78 -5.25 17.62
C GLN A 77 -15.61 -5.06 16.35
N HIS A 78 -15.73 -3.83 15.85
CA HIS A 78 -16.49 -3.53 14.63
C HIS A 78 -15.61 -3.38 13.39
N LEU A 79 -14.30 -3.58 13.54
CA LEU A 79 -13.33 -3.33 12.50
C LEU A 79 -13.30 -4.49 11.50
N ARG A 80 -13.32 -4.15 10.22
CA ARG A 80 -12.88 -5.01 9.12
C ARG A 80 -11.71 -4.33 8.42
N TYR A 81 -10.65 -5.07 8.14
CA TYR A 81 -9.45 -4.61 7.48
C TYR A 81 -9.26 -5.37 6.16
N VAL A 82 -9.18 -4.63 5.07
CA VAL A 82 -9.03 -5.16 3.71
C VAL A 82 -7.69 -4.73 3.15
N LEU A 83 -6.85 -5.71 2.82
CA LEU A 83 -5.57 -5.51 2.17
C LEU A 83 -5.72 -5.75 0.66
N ILE A 84 -5.50 -4.70 -0.16
CA ILE A 84 -5.53 -4.82 -1.62
C ILE A 84 -4.09 -4.92 -2.13
N ASP A 85 -3.72 -6.10 -2.60
CA ASP A 85 -2.39 -6.41 -3.11
C ASP A 85 -2.46 -7.58 -4.10
N ARG A 86 -1.83 -7.45 -5.28
CA ARG A 86 -1.81 -8.51 -6.31
C ARG A 86 -0.65 -9.49 -6.13
N SER A 87 0.38 -9.14 -5.36
CA SER A 87 1.62 -9.92 -5.24
C SER A 87 1.43 -11.11 -4.29
N PRO A 88 1.48 -12.38 -4.79
CA PRO A 88 1.38 -13.55 -3.92
C PRO A 88 2.50 -13.61 -2.89
N ALA A 89 3.71 -13.16 -3.26
CA ALA A 89 4.84 -13.10 -2.36
C ALA A 89 4.63 -12.10 -1.22
N MET A 90 4.09 -10.91 -1.49
CA MET A 90 3.80 -9.92 -0.43
C MET A 90 2.66 -10.36 0.47
N ARG A 91 1.63 -11.02 -0.07
CA ARG A 91 0.57 -11.62 0.74
C ARG A 91 1.10 -12.61 1.76
N GLU A 92 2.11 -13.40 1.42
CA GLU A 92 2.73 -14.32 2.36
C GLU A 92 3.52 -13.60 3.46
N VAL A 93 4.22 -12.52 3.11
CA VAL A 93 4.87 -11.64 4.10
C VAL A 93 3.83 -11.01 5.04
N GLN A 94 2.74 -10.48 4.48
CA GLN A 94 1.64 -9.87 5.23
C GLN A 94 0.99 -10.86 6.19
N ARG A 95 0.68 -12.08 5.75
CA ARG A 95 0.11 -13.13 6.61
C ARG A 95 1.01 -13.44 7.80
N ARG A 96 2.32 -13.57 7.59
CA ARG A 96 3.27 -13.77 8.70
C ARG A 96 3.29 -12.60 9.67
N ASN A 97 3.29 -11.36 9.17
CA ASN A 97 3.30 -10.17 10.01
C ASN A 97 1.97 -9.93 10.77
N LEU A 98 0.86 -10.41 10.20
CA LEU A 98 -0.50 -10.27 10.73
C LEU A 98 -1.02 -11.55 11.39
N ALA A 99 -0.14 -12.53 11.63
CA ALA A 99 -0.46 -13.81 12.25
C ALA A 99 -1.35 -13.71 13.51
N PRO A 100 -1.17 -12.72 14.43
CA PRO A 100 -2.01 -12.60 15.62
C PRO A 100 -3.52 -12.43 15.35
N TRP A 101 -3.91 -12.02 14.14
CA TRP A 101 -5.30 -11.74 13.78
C TRP A 101 -5.86 -12.65 12.68
N LEU A 102 -5.09 -13.60 12.15
CA LEU A 102 -5.53 -14.47 11.06
C LEU A 102 -6.73 -15.34 11.42
N ASP A 103 -6.82 -15.79 12.68
CA ASP A 103 -7.94 -16.62 13.15
C ASP A 103 -9.26 -15.82 13.28
N ARG A 104 -9.21 -14.50 13.13
CA ARG A 104 -10.37 -13.62 13.14
C ARG A 104 -10.84 -13.36 11.71
N ALA A 105 -11.52 -14.34 11.13
CA ALA A 105 -11.94 -14.31 9.73
C ALA A 105 -12.76 -13.07 9.32
N ALA A 106 -13.54 -12.48 10.24
CA ALA A 106 -14.30 -11.25 9.97
C ALA A 106 -13.44 -9.97 9.98
N LEU A 107 -12.26 -10.01 10.61
CA LEU A 107 -11.38 -8.86 10.78
C LEU A 107 -10.44 -8.66 9.59
N LEU A 108 -9.88 -9.71 8.99
CA LEU A 108 -8.85 -9.58 7.95
C LEU A 108 -9.27 -10.25 6.65
N THR A 109 -9.22 -9.49 5.55
CA THR A 109 -9.48 -9.99 4.20
C THR A 109 -8.46 -9.45 3.21
N TRP A 110 -8.14 -10.23 2.18
CA TRP A 110 -7.29 -9.82 1.07
C TRP A 110 -8.11 -9.79 -0.22
N ALA A 111 -7.84 -8.79 -1.05
CA ALA A 111 -8.42 -8.67 -2.38
C ALA A 111 -7.33 -8.37 -3.42
N ASP A 112 -7.54 -8.82 -4.66
CA ASP A 112 -6.60 -8.51 -5.76
C ASP A 112 -6.71 -7.05 -6.18
N ASP A 113 -7.94 -6.51 -6.23
CA ASP A 113 -8.26 -5.25 -6.88
C ASP A 113 -9.43 -4.51 -6.18
N LEU A 114 -9.54 -3.19 -6.43
CA LEU A 114 -10.68 -2.37 -6.00
C LEU A 114 -12.07 -2.83 -6.50
N PRO A 115 -12.25 -3.31 -7.75
CA PRO A 115 -13.56 -3.73 -8.26
C PRO A 115 -14.23 -4.87 -7.47
N ASN A 116 -13.48 -5.56 -6.59
CA ASN A 116 -14.04 -6.53 -5.66
C ASN A 116 -14.69 -5.89 -4.41
N VAL A 117 -14.61 -4.56 -4.27
CA VAL A 117 -15.38 -3.76 -3.31
C VAL A 117 -16.54 -3.12 -4.08
N ALA A 118 -17.76 -3.61 -3.89
CA ALA A 118 -18.93 -3.12 -4.61
C ALA A 118 -19.14 -1.60 -4.42
N PRO A 119 -19.64 -0.86 -5.43
CA PRO A 119 -19.99 0.55 -5.26
C PRO A 119 -20.90 0.76 -4.05
N HIS A 120 -20.68 1.84 -3.29
CA HIS A 120 -21.44 2.18 -2.08
C HIS A 120 -21.44 1.11 -0.97
N SER A 121 -20.52 0.12 -1.01
CA SER A 121 -20.44 -0.93 0.01
C SER A 121 -19.45 -0.66 1.15
N LEU A 122 -18.72 0.45 1.08
CA LEU A 122 -17.69 0.81 2.04
C LEU A 122 -18.14 1.98 2.91
N THR A 123 -18.24 1.73 4.22
CA THR A 123 -18.33 2.76 5.25
C THR A 123 -17.07 2.67 6.12
N GLY A 124 -16.20 3.67 6.05
CA GLY A 124 -14.96 3.69 6.84
C GLY A 124 -13.83 4.50 6.21
N LEU A 125 -12.61 3.95 6.27
CA LEU A 125 -11.38 4.62 5.85
C LEU A 125 -10.76 3.86 4.67
N PHE A 126 -10.50 4.57 3.57
CA PHE A 126 -9.70 4.06 2.46
C PHE A 126 -8.42 4.87 2.40
N PHE A 127 -7.27 4.20 2.34
CA PHE A 127 -6.00 4.87 2.14
C PHE A 127 -5.00 4.03 1.34
N SER A 128 -3.96 4.70 0.86
CA SER A 128 -2.81 4.09 0.25
C SER A 128 -1.58 4.91 0.63
N ASN A 129 -0.54 4.23 1.11
CA ASN A 129 0.73 4.87 1.45
C ASN A 129 1.77 4.44 0.42
N GLU A 130 2.35 5.40 -0.30
CA GLU A 130 3.48 5.16 -1.23
C GLU A 130 3.17 4.17 -2.39
N LEU A 131 1.90 4.01 -2.78
CA LEU A 131 1.56 3.28 -4.00
C LEU A 131 1.47 4.19 -5.23
N VAL A 132 0.85 5.35 -5.10
CA VAL A 132 0.52 6.21 -6.25
C VAL A 132 1.77 6.80 -6.90
N ASP A 133 2.80 7.09 -6.11
CA ASP A 133 4.13 7.50 -6.56
C ASP A 133 4.92 6.37 -7.26
N SER A 134 4.53 5.11 -7.06
CA SER A 134 5.08 3.97 -7.79
C SER A 134 4.42 3.71 -9.14
N PHE A 135 3.31 4.39 -9.45
CA PHE A 135 2.63 4.19 -10.72
C PHE A 135 3.44 4.72 -11.91
N PRO A 136 3.41 4.01 -13.05
CA PRO A 136 4.00 4.53 -14.29
C PRO A 136 3.39 5.89 -14.63
N VAL A 137 4.25 6.82 -15.04
CA VAL A 137 3.85 8.16 -15.47
C VAL A 137 4.32 8.43 -16.89
N HIS A 138 3.50 9.17 -17.63
CA HIS A 138 3.93 9.81 -18.87
C HIS A 138 4.69 11.10 -18.52
N ARG A 139 5.89 11.28 -19.09
CA ARG A 139 6.67 12.53 -18.95
C ARG A 139 6.48 13.35 -20.22
N VAL A 140 6.07 14.60 -20.09
CA VAL A 140 5.84 15.50 -21.23
C VAL A 140 6.65 16.78 -21.12
N GLN A 141 6.97 17.37 -22.27
CA GLN A 141 7.70 18.62 -22.39
C GLN A 141 6.97 19.54 -23.37
N ALA A 142 6.73 20.79 -22.96
CA ALA A 142 6.25 21.83 -23.86
C ALA A 142 7.37 22.29 -24.80
N THR A 143 7.10 22.30 -26.10
CA THR A 143 8.04 22.75 -27.14
C THR A 143 7.38 23.81 -28.03
N THR A 144 8.15 24.45 -28.92
CA THR A 144 7.62 25.39 -29.92
C THR A 144 6.65 24.73 -30.91
N GLU A 145 6.70 23.40 -31.05
CA GLU A 145 5.80 22.59 -31.90
C GLU A 145 4.61 22.01 -31.12
N GLY A 146 4.43 22.38 -29.86
CA GLY A 146 3.41 21.81 -28.96
C GLY A 146 3.99 20.84 -27.93
N ILE A 147 3.11 20.10 -27.24
CA ILE A 147 3.50 19.11 -26.24
C ILE A 147 4.13 17.90 -26.93
N LYS A 148 5.28 17.45 -26.42
CA LYS A 148 5.92 16.19 -26.81
C LYS A 148 6.04 15.31 -25.58
N GLU A 149 5.89 14.00 -25.76
CA GLU A 149 6.14 13.01 -24.73
C GLU A 149 7.61 12.55 -24.78
N LEU A 150 8.17 12.24 -23.61
CA LEU A 150 9.50 11.71 -23.44
C LEU A 150 9.45 10.17 -23.45
N TRP A 151 10.08 9.60 -24.47
CA TRP A 151 10.21 8.17 -24.68
C TRP A 151 11.61 7.69 -24.37
N VAL A 152 11.74 6.39 -24.11
CA VAL A 152 13.04 5.72 -24.03
C VAL A 152 13.27 4.94 -25.33
N ASP A 153 14.39 5.22 -26.00
CA ASP A 153 14.88 4.50 -27.18
C ASP A 153 16.12 3.67 -26.83
N TYR A 154 16.50 2.74 -27.68
CA TYR A 154 17.70 1.90 -27.48
C TYR A 154 18.58 1.92 -28.73
N ARG A 155 19.78 2.50 -28.62
CA ARG A 155 20.74 2.65 -29.73
C ARG A 155 22.16 2.42 -29.23
N ASP A 156 22.99 1.76 -30.04
CA ASP A 156 24.41 1.51 -29.75
C ASP A 156 24.67 0.92 -28.35
N GLY A 157 23.80 0.01 -27.91
CA GLY A 157 23.92 -0.65 -26.61
C GLY A 157 23.51 0.20 -25.40
N ARG A 158 22.82 1.33 -25.60
CA ARG A 158 22.43 2.26 -24.52
C ARG A 158 20.99 2.73 -24.66
N PHE A 159 20.36 2.99 -23.51
CA PHE A 159 19.08 3.68 -23.45
C PHE A 159 19.27 5.19 -23.62
N LEU A 160 18.41 5.82 -24.42
CA LEU A 160 18.42 7.25 -24.71
C LEU A 160 17.01 7.81 -24.51
N GLU A 161 16.92 9.01 -23.96
CA GLU A 161 15.65 9.75 -23.94
C GLU A 161 15.42 10.40 -25.31
N CYS A 162 14.19 10.35 -25.83
CA CYS A 162 13.82 11.03 -27.07
C CYS A 162 12.40 11.61 -26.99
N LEU A 163 12.20 12.81 -27.54
CA LEU A 163 10.90 13.45 -27.60
C LEU A 163 10.13 12.98 -28.85
N ARG A 164 8.89 12.55 -28.68
CA ARG A 164 7.99 12.13 -29.77
C ARG A 164 6.59 12.75 -29.56
N PRO A 165 5.69 12.70 -30.56
CA PRO A 165 4.29 13.07 -30.34
C PRO A 165 3.68 12.29 -29.17
N PRO A 166 2.68 12.84 -28.47
CA PRO A 166 2.01 12.16 -27.37
C PRO A 166 1.44 10.79 -27.77
N SER A 167 1.56 9.80 -26.90
CA SER A 167 1.07 8.43 -27.11
C SER A 167 -0.45 8.30 -27.07
N CYS A 168 -1.16 9.28 -26.50
CA CYS A 168 -2.61 9.30 -26.42
C CYS A 168 -3.18 10.72 -26.33
N ASP A 169 -4.46 10.87 -26.64
CA ASP A 169 -5.15 12.17 -26.68
C ASP A 169 -5.23 12.84 -25.31
N ALA A 170 -5.17 12.08 -24.21
CA ALA A 170 -5.18 12.64 -22.86
C ALA A 170 -3.91 13.45 -22.53
N LEU A 171 -2.87 13.35 -23.35
CA LEU A 171 -1.58 14.03 -23.21
C LEU A 171 -1.40 15.19 -24.19
N ALA A 172 -2.35 15.39 -25.13
CA ALA A 172 -2.28 16.38 -26.21
C ALA A 172 -2.79 17.76 -25.78
#